data_AF-A0A086LIU6-F1
#
_entry.id   AF-A0A086LIU6-F1
#
_cell.length_a   1.000
_cell.length_b   1.000
_cell.length_c   1.000
_cell.angle_alpha   90.00
_cell.angle_beta   90.00
_cell.angle_gamma   90.00
#
_symmetry.space_group_name_H-M   'P 1'
#
loop_
_entity.id
_entity.type
_entity.pdbx_description
1 polymer ?
#
loop_
_entity_poly.entity_id
_entity_poly.type
_entity_poly.pdbx_seq_one_letter_code
_entity_poly.pdbx_strand_id
1 'polypeptide(L)'
;MAGEKTEALLGAVSSFGFGGSNAHAIVEVPARQGPTDRDAAYAGLRGADAATEAHQPMVWLFTGQGSQYVNMAKSLYETEESFRQTVKECSAYLATEKLLPTEGPSSLEDIIYPGQDADAEEAEHLLMQTQYSQVAIFVVELALTRVLKERGLRPAAVLGHSLGEYAAAVTAGVFSWRDALRVVAVRARIMSEQDPQDGVMAACRLSAAEVQAALDSDLKNLKSVAVAADNGPRSVVVSGRREGSLPQGFACLPLPANGRCC
;
A
#
# COMPACT_ATOMS: atom_id res chain seq x y z
N MET A 1 -43.63 20.89 -5.03
CA MET A 1 -42.20 21.19 -4.91
C MET A 1 -41.56 20.10 -4.07
N ALA A 2 -41.02 19.07 -4.72
CA ALA A 2 -40.24 18.04 -4.05
C ALA A 2 -38.77 18.39 -4.30
N GLY A 3 -38.02 18.68 -3.24
CA GLY A 3 -36.60 18.95 -3.34
C GLY A 3 -35.86 17.69 -3.78
N GLU A 4 -35.01 17.82 -4.79
CA GLU A 4 -34.02 16.79 -5.13
C GLU A 4 -33.19 16.48 -3.88
N LYS A 5 -33.29 15.25 -3.39
CA LYS A 5 -32.36 14.72 -2.40
C LYS A 5 -31.04 14.50 -3.13
N THR A 6 -30.08 15.38 -2.92
CA THR A 6 -28.71 15.14 -3.35
C THR A 6 -28.16 13.97 -2.52
N GLU A 7 -27.87 12.85 -3.17
CA GLU A 7 -27.25 11.69 -2.54
C GLU A 7 -25.80 12.02 -2.15
N ALA A 8 -25.32 11.46 -1.03
CA ALA A 8 -23.93 11.59 -0.63
C ALA A 8 -23.02 11.04 -1.73
N LEU A 9 -21.96 11.79 -2.05
CA LEU A 9 -20.97 11.32 -3.02
C LEU A 9 -20.04 10.36 -2.29
N LEU A 10 -20.17 9.08 -2.65
CA LEU A 10 -19.29 8.02 -2.18
C LEU A 10 -18.13 7.88 -3.16
N GLY A 11 -16.93 8.26 -2.71
CA GLY A 11 -15.68 7.93 -3.38
C GLY A 11 -15.09 6.68 -2.78
N ALA A 12 -14.72 5.71 -3.61
CA ALA A 12 -13.94 4.55 -3.19
C ALA A 12 -12.61 4.55 -3.95
N VAL A 13 -11.50 4.46 -3.23
CA VAL A 13 -10.19 4.19 -3.83
C VAL A 13 -9.75 2.82 -3.35
N SER A 14 -9.37 1.98 -4.31
CA SER A 14 -8.86 0.63 -4.07
C SER A 14 -7.39 0.62 -4.45
N SER A 15 -6.50 0.27 -3.52
CA SER A 15 -5.14 -0.12 -3.90
C SER A 15 -5.20 -1.52 -4.52
N PHE A 16 -4.93 -1.65 -5.82
CA PHE A 16 -4.76 -2.96 -6.44
C PHE A 16 -3.29 -3.37 -6.34
N GLY A 17 -2.97 -4.24 -5.38
CA GLY A 17 -1.71 -4.97 -5.36
C GLY A 17 -1.94 -6.41 -5.82
N PHE A 18 -1.05 -6.96 -6.65
CA PHE A 18 -1.12 -8.35 -7.14
C PHE A 18 -1.08 -9.39 -5.99
N GLY A 19 -0.72 -8.97 -4.76
CA GLY A 19 -0.64 -9.80 -3.56
C GLY A 19 -1.86 -9.79 -2.61
N GLY A 20 -3.02 -9.27 -3.03
CA GLY A 20 -4.27 -9.41 -2.25
C GLY A 20 -4.44 -8.49 -1.04
N SER A 21 -3.57 -7.47 -0.88
CA SER A 21 -3.82 -6.35 0.05
C SER A 21 -4.57 -5.24 -0.67
N ASN A 22 -5.89 -5.22 -0.51
CA ASN A 22 -6.75 -4.18 -1.05
C ASN A 22 -7.17 -3.26 0.09
N ALA A 23 -6.54 -2.09 0.25
CA ALA A 23 -7.09 -1.06 1.12
C ALA A 23 -8.26 -0.40 0.38
N HIS A 24 -9.48 -0.51 0.93
CA HIS A 24 -10.64 0.24 0.46
C HIS A 24 -10.90 1.42 1.39
N ALA A 25 -10.48 2.62 0.98
CA ALA A 25 -10.93 3.84 1.65
C ALA A 25 -12.29 4.23 1.04
N ILE A 26 -13.35 4.18 1.86
CA ILE A 26 -14.64 4.78 1.52
C ILE A 26 -14.63 6.19 2.10
N VAL A 27 -14.62 7.19 1.23
CA VAL A 27 -14.75 8.58 1.61
C VAL A 27 -16.17 9.01 1.29
N GLU A 28 -16.92 9.32 2.34
CA GLU A 28 -18.23 9.93 2.22
C GLU A 28 -18.06 11.45 2.24
N VAL A 29 -18.43 12.11 1.15
CA VAL A 29 -18.58 13.56 1.13
C VAL A 29 -20.07 13.85 1.38
N PRO A 30 -20.41 14.58 2.47
CA PRO A 30 -21.77 15.03 2.69
C PRO A 30 -22.28 15.76 1.45
N ALA A 31 -23.52 15.47 1.04
CA ALA A 31 -24.14 16.06 -0.13
C ALA A 31 -23.93 17.58 -0.20
N ARG A 32 -23.24 18.04 -1.24
CA ARG A 32 -23.13 19.47 -1.53
C ARG A 32 -24.38 19.98 -2.21
N GLN A 33 -24.84 21.15 -1.78
CA GLN A 33 -25.75 21.96 -2.58
C GLN A 33 -24.90 22.74 -3.60
N GLY A 34 -24.83 22.27 -4.85
CA GLY A 34 -24.12 22.95 -5.94
C GLY A 34 -23.85 22.06 -7.16
N PRO A 35 -23.48 22.65 -8.32
CA PRO A 35 -23.38 21.92 -9.60
C PRO A 35 -22.31 20.84 -9.57
N THR A 36 -22.66 19.63 -10.03
CA THR A 36 -21.84 18.41 -10.03
C THR A 36 -21.03 18.26 -11.32
N ASP A 37 -20.15 19.21 -11.61
CA ASP A 37 -19.29 19.08 -12.80
C ASP A 37 -18.06 18.21 -12.49
N ARG A 38 -17.97 17.05 -13.15
CA ARG A 38 -16.84 16.11 -12.98
C ARG A 38 -15.53 16.73 -13.49
N ASP A 39 -15.57 17.66 -14.43
CA ASP A 39 -14.36 18.28 -14.99
C ASP A 39 -13.71 19.27 -14.00
N ALA A 40 -14.49 19.90 -13.11
CA ALA A 40 -13.97 20.77 -12.05
C ALA A 40 -13.15 19.99 -11.00
N ALA A 41 -13.51 18.73 -10.72
CA ALA A 41 -12.79 17.89 -9.76
C ALA A 41 -11.38 17.51 -10.24
N TYR A 42 -11.15 17.44 -11.55
CA TYR A 42 -9.85 17.13 -12.15
C TYR A 42 -9.06 18.37 -12.61
N ALA A 43 -9.68 19.55 -12.63
CA ALA A 43 -9.02 20.81 -13.00
C ALA A 43 -7.79 21.11 -12.11
N GLY A 44 -7.83 20.76 -10.82
CA GLY A 44 -6.71 20.92 -9.90
C GLY A 44 -5.45 20.08 -10.22
N LEU A 45 -5.56 19.09 -11.11
CA LEU A 45 -4.43 18.31 -11.62
C LEU A 45 -3.84 18.91 -12.91
N ARG A 46 -4.57 19.81 -13.57
CA ARG A 46 -4.19 20.42 -14.87
C ARG A 46 -3.91 21.91 -14.71
N GLY A 47 -2.74 22.21 -14.14
CA GLY A 47 -2.19 23.56 -14.20
C GLY A 47 -2.82 24.54 -13.23
N ALA A 48 -1.97 25.13 -12.39
CA ALA A 48 -2.34 26.19 -11.48
C ALA A 48 -2.56 27.49 -12.27
N ASP A 49 -3.78 27.74 -12.73
CA ASP A 49 -4.24 29.09 -13.04
C ASP A 49 -5.64 29.32 -12.48
N ALA A 50 -5.66 30.14 -11.42
CA ALA A 50 -6.78 30.93 -10.91
C ALA A 50 -8.15 30.25 -10.71
N ALA A 51 -8.37 29.75 -9.50
CA ALA A 51 -9.63 30.00 -8.78
C ALA A 51 -9.39 29.96 -7.27
N THR A 52 -9.80 31.01 -6.55
CA THR A 52 -10.00 31.01 -5.09
C THR A 52 -11.19 30.12 -4.73
N GLU A 53 -11.09 28.82 -5.03
CA GLU A 53 -12.00 27.81 -4.50
C GLU A 53 -11.38 27.19 -3.26
N ALA A 54 -12.17 27.08 -2.20
CA ALA A 54 -11.78 26.41 -0.98
C ALA A 54 -11.20 25.03 -1.33
N HIS A 55 -9.89 24.88 -1.14
CA HIS A 55 -9.16 23.66 -1.46
C HIS A 55 -9.91 22.50 -0.81
N GLN A 56 -10.46 21.60 -1.63
CA GLN A 56 -11.16 20.44 -1.09
C GLN A 56 -10.19 19.66 -0.21
N PRO A 57 -10.58 19.27 1.03
CA PRO A 57 -9.72 18.48 1.87
C PRO A 57 -9.43 17.15 1.15
N MET A 58 -8.17 16.93 0.79
CA MET A 58 -7.72 15.70 0.16
C MET A 58 -7.10 14.78 1.19
N VAL A 59 -7.33 13.48 1.04
CA VAL A 59 -6.68 12.44 1.85
C VAL A 59 -5.69 11.71 0.97
N TRP A 60 -4.45 11.52 1.43
CA TRP A 60 -3.46 10.71 0.73
C TRP A 60 -3.37 9.34 1.36
N LEU A 61 -3.53 8.30 0.55
CA LEU A 61 -3.46 6.90 0.97
C LEU A 61 -2.18 6.26 0.44
N PHE A 62 -1.41 5.67 1.33
CA PHE A 62 -0.17 4.98 1.06
C PHE A 62 -0.38 3.46 1.15
N THR A 63 0.11 2.74 0.18
CA THR A 63 -0.19 1.33 -0.05
C THR A 63 0.81 0.41 0.64
N GLY A 64 0.37 -0.81 0.94
CA GLY A 64 1.23 -1.85 1.50
C GLY A 64 2.09 -2.56 0.45
N GLN A 65 2.77 -3.61 0.89
CA GLN A 65 3.48 -4.53 -0.03
C GLN A 65 2.50 -5.22 -0.98
N GLY A 66 2.92 -5.43 -2.23
CA GLY A 66 2.15 -6.07 -3.31
C GLY A 66 1.83 -5.13 -4.48
N SER A 67 2.13 -3.84 -4.36
CA SER A 67 1.97 -2.82 -5.41
C SER A 67 3.21 -2.63 -6.28
N GLN A 68 4.33 -3.28 -5.94
CA GLN A 68 5.58 -3.21 -6.70
C GLN A 68 5.46 -3.93 -8.05
N TYR A 69 6.12 -3.35 -9.05
CA TYR A 69 6.38 -3.97 -10.36
C TYR A 69 7.62 -3.31 -10.97
N VAL A 70 8.36 -4.04 -11.80
CA VAL A 70 9.55 -3.50 -12.46
C VAL A 70 9.17 -2.27 -13.31
N ASN A 71 10.01 -1.24 -13.27
CA ASN A 71 9.79 0.06 -13.89
C ASN A 71 8.59 0.87 -13.33
N MET A 72 8.18 0.63 -12.08
CA MET A 72 7.16 1.46 -11.44
C MET A 72 7.55 2.94 -11.40
N ALA A 73 6.59 3.79 -11.78
CA ALA A 73 6.78 5.24 -11.92
C ALA A 73 7.96 5.66 -12.83
N LYS A 74 8.43 4.80 -13.76
CA LYS A 74 9.59 5.08 -14.62
C LYS A 74 9.49 6.39 -15.41
N SER A 75 8.31 6.70 -15.95
CA SER A 75 8.12 7.97 -16.66
C SER A 75 8.39 9.18 -15.76
N LEU A 76 7.99 9.15 -14.48
CA LEU A 76 8.31 10.20 -13.52
C LEU A 76 9.80 10.20 -13.17
N TYR A 77 10.43 9.03 -13.02
CA TYR A 77 11.88 8.93 -12.84
C TYR A 77 12.68 9.53 -14.01
N GLU A 78 12.18 9.44 -15.23
CA GLU A 78 12.82 9.99 -16.43
C GLU A 78 12.52 11.49 -16.62
N THR A 79 11.32 11.95 -16.26
CA THR A 79 10.84 13.30 -16.60
C THR A 79 10.82 14.30 -15.45
N GLU A 80 10.68 13.85 -14.20
CA GLU A 80 10.57 14.72 -13.02
C GLU A 80 11.86 14.71 -12.20
N GLU A 81 12.55 15.86 -12.15
CA GLU A 81 13.84 16.00 -11.45
C GLU A 81 13.72 15.67 -9.96
N SER A 82 12.69 16.16 -9.28
CA SER A 82 12.51 15.92 -7.84
C SER A 82 12.19 14.47 -7.49
N PHE A 83 11.45 13.78 -8.37
CA PHE A 83 11.22 12.34 -8.22
C PHE A 83 12.56 11.61 -8.30
N ARG A 84 13.30 11.82 -9.40
CA ARG A 84 14.60 11.18 -9.65
C ARG A 84 15.61 11.46 -8.55
N GLN A 85 15.70 12.71 -8.10
CA GLN A 85 16.61 13.11 -7.02
C GLN A 85 16.23 12.44 -5.71
N THR A 86 14.95 12.29 -5.41
CA THR A 86 14.49 11.57 -4.21
C THR A 86 14.89 10.10 -4.23
N VAL A 87 14.73 9.41 -5.37
CA VAL A 87 15.16 8.02 -5.51
C VAL A 87 16.67 7.89 -5.29
N LYS A 88 17.47 8.76 -5.95
CA LYS A 88 18.93 8.79 -5.81
C LYS A 88 19.39 9.08 -4.38
N GLU A 89 18.76 10.03 -3.70
CA GLU A 89 19.06 10.35 -2.30
C GLU A 89 18.80 9.16 -1.37
N CYS A 90 17.68 8.46 -1.60
CA CYS A 90 17.34 7.28 -0.81
C CYS A 90 18.30 6.14 -1.09
N SER A 91 18.64 5.88 -2.35
CA SER A 91 19.60 4.85 -2.74
C SER A 91 20.99 5.11 -2.16
N ALA A 92 21.49 6.34 -2.27
CA ALA A 92 22.77 6.73 -1.69
C ALA A 92 22.79 6.57 -0.15
N TYR A 93 21.68 6.90 0.51
CA TYR A 93 21.53 6.68 1.95
C TYR A 93 21.56 5.19 2.31
N LEU A 94 20.80 4.36 1.59
CA LEU A 94 20.78 2.90 1.79
C LEU A 94 22.16 2.27 1.59
N ALA A 95 22.91 2.71 0.57
CA ALA A 95 24.26 2.24 0.31
C ALA A 95 25.25 2.67 1.41
N THR A 96 25.18 3.93 1.85
CA THR A 96 26.04 4.47 2.91
C THR A 96 25.82 3.74 4.24
N GLU A 97 24.56 3.48 4.58
CA GLU A 97 24.17 2.79 5.82
C GLU A 97 24.19 1.26 5.70
N LYS A 98 24.52 0.71 4.51
CA LYS A 98 24.53 -0.73 4.22
C LYS A 98 23.23 -1.44 4.59
N LEU A 99 22.12 -0.85 4.15
CA LEU A 99 20.76 -1.28 4.51
C LEU A 99 20.12 -2.21 3.47
N LEU A 100 20.70 -2.35 2.29
CA LEU A 100 20.33 -3.39 1.32
C LEU A 100 21.05 -4.71 1.62
N PRO A 101 20.52 -5.86 1.17
CA PRO A 101 21.20 -7.14 1.28
C PRO A 101 22.62 -7.09 0.71
N THR A 102 23.55 -7.80 1.36
CA THR A 102 24.94 -7.91 0.91
C THR A 102 25.09 -8.79 -0.32
N GLU A 103 24.16 -9.73 -0.50
CA GLU A 103 24.06 -10.60 -1.66
C GLU A 103 22.96 -10.05 -2.58
N GLY A 104 23.37 -9.38 -3.67
CA GLY A 104 22.47 -8.79 -4.65
C GLY A 104 22.89 -7.39 -5.10
N PRO A 105 22.01 -6.65 -5.81
CA PRO A 105 22.30 -5.30 -6.25
C PRO A 105 22.49 -4.34 -5.08
N SER A 106 23.51 -3.50 -5.18
CA SER A 106 23.83 -2.48 -4.17
C SER A 106 23.10 -1.15 -4.37
N SER A 107 22.35 -1.04 -5.46
CA SER A 107 21.66 0.16 -5.93
C SER A 107 20.16 -0.12 -6.00
N LEU A 108 19.37 0.75 -5.39
CA LEU A 108 17.91 0.64 -5.46
C LEU A 108 17.40 0.91 -6.89
N GLU A 109 18.07 1.78 -7.64
CA GLU A 109 17.74 2.07 -9.04
C GLU A 109 17.92 0.84 -9.92
N ASP A 110 18.96 0.03 -9.69
CA ASP A 110 19.21 -1.16 -10.50
C ASP A 110 18.12 -2.22 -10.29
N ILE A 111 17.44 -2.17 -9.14
CA ILE A 111 16.33 -3.06 -8.78
C ILE A 111 15.01 -2.57 -9.39
N ILE A 112 14.71 -1.26 -9.30
CA ILE A 112 13.43 -0.70 -9.78
C ILE A 112 13.46 -0.45 -11.29
N TYR A 113 14.61 -0.01 -11.82
CA TYR A 113 14.82 0.43 -13.20
C TYR A 113 15.97 -0.35 -13.85
N PRO A 114 15.86 -1.69 -13.97
CA PRO A 114 16.89 -2.50 -14.57
C PRO A 114 17.19 -2.04 -16.01
N GLY A 115 18.46 -2.16 -16.41
CA GLY A 115 18.91 -1.83 -17.76
C GLY A 115 18.27 -2.71 -18.83
N GLN A 116 18.35 -2.31 -20.10
CA GLN A 116 17.73 -3.05 -21.21
C GLN A 116 18.30 -4.46 -21.41
N ASP A 117 19.55 -4.69 -21.00
CA ASP A 117 20.23 -5.97 -21.09
C ASP A 117 19.99 -6.88 -19.87
N ALA A 118 19.23 -6.40 -18.87
CA ALA A 118 18.90 -7.20 -17.70
C ALA A 118 17.85 -8.27 -18.02
N ASP A 119 17.97 -9.42 -17.36
CA ASP A 119 16.93 -10.44 -17.39
C ASP A 119 15.68 -9.91 -16.65
N ALA A 120 14.59 -9.77 -17.41
CA ALA A 120 13.34 -9.23 -16.89
C ALA A 120 12.67 -10.13 -15.85
N GLU A 121 12.80 -11.45 -15.99
CA GLU A 121 12.23 -12.41 -15.03
C GLU A 121 13.02 -12.37 -13.72
N GLU A 122 14.35 -12.29 -13.81
CA GLU A 122 15.20 -12.17 -12.62
C GLU A 122 14.97 -10.83 -11.91
N ALA A 123 14.85 -9.72 -12.65
CA ALA A 123 14.57 -8.42 -12.05
C ALA A 123 13.22 -8.39 -11.31
N GLU A 124 12.18 -8.99 -11.91
CA GLU A 124 10.87 -9.12 -11.28
C GLU A 124 10.96 -10.02 -10.04
N HIS A 125 11.62 -11.18 -10.14
CA HIS A 125 11.83 -12.09 -9.02
C HIS A 125 12.57 -11.41 -7.85
N LEU A 126 13.62 -10.65 -8.16
CA LEU A 126 14.38 -9.88 -7.18
C LEU A 126 13.50 -8.83 -6.50
N LEU A 127 12.77 -8.02 -7.28
CA LEU A 127 11.89 -6.99 -6.74
C LEU A 127 10.77 -7.57 -5.88
N MET A 128 10.32 -8.81 -6.15
CA MET A 128 9.32 -9.52 -5.35
C MET A 128 9.83 -9.97 -3.98
N GLN A 129 11.14 -10.00 -3.74
CA GLN A 129 11.67 -10.31 -2.41
C GLN A 129 11.33 -9.18 -1.43
N THR A 130 10.84 -9.54 -0.24
CA THR A 130 10.37 -8.59 0.79
C THR A 130 11.39 -7.48 1.11
N GLN A 131 12.67 -7.86 1.22
CA GLN A 131 13.80 -6.97 1.50
C GLN A 131 14.01 -5.87 0.44
N TYR A 132 13.60 -6.10 -0.81
CA TYR A 132 13.68 -5.13 -1.89
C TYR A 132 12.35 -4.42 -2.12
N SER A 133 11.24 -5.17 -2.23
CA SER A 133 9.90 -4.59 -2.46
C SER A 133 9.52 -3.51 -1.45
N GLN A 134 9.73 -3.73 -0.15
CA GLN A 134 9.30 -2.76 0.86
C GLN A 134 10.06 -1.44 0.76
N VAL A 135 11.36 -1.51 0.55
CA VAL A 135 12.22 -0.34 0.38
C VAL A 135 11.85 0.39 -0.91
N ALA A 136 11.64 -0.35 -2.00
CA ALA A 136 11.26 0.21 -3.29
C ALA A 136 9.91 0.96 -3.24
N ILE A 137 8.88 0.36 -2.65
CA ILE A 137 7.55 0.98 -2.50
C ILE A 137 7.65 2.26 -1.67
N PHE A 138 8.30 2.20 -0.51
CA PHE A 138 8.45 3.38 0.35
C PHE A 138 9.14 4.54 -0.38
N VAL A 139 10.22 4.25 -1.12
CA VAL A 139 10.96 5.29 -1.86
C VAL A 139 10.13 5.89 -2.99
N VAL A 140 9.38 5.07 -3.73
CA VAL A 140 8.47 5.57 -4.77
C VAL A 140 7.35 6.41 -4.17
N GLU A 141 6.74 5.97 -3.08
CA GLU A 141 5.69 6.73 -2.38
C GLU A 141 6.22 8.07 -1.84
N LEU A 142 7.44 8.09 -1.30
CA LEU A 142 8.11 9.31 -0.87
C LEU A 142 8.40 10.26 -2.04
N ALA A 143 8.86 9.72 -3.18
CA ALA A 143 9.14 10.51 -4.38
C ALA A 143 7.86 11.12 -4.97
N LEU A 144 6.78 10.34 -5.07
CA LEU A 144 5.46 10.83 -5.46
C LEU A 144 4.97 11.94 -4.51
N THR A 145 5.11 11.75 -3.21
CA THR A 145 4.75 12.73 -2.19
C THR A 145 5.47 14.06 -2.39
N ARG A 146 6.77 14.02 -2.68
CA ARG A 146 7.57 15.24 -2.91
C ARG A 146 7.14 15.95 -4.19
N VAL A 147 6.92 15.22 -5.29
CA VAL A 147 6.38 15.79 -6.54
C VAL A 147 5.04 16.48 -6.30
N LEU A 148 4.11 15.82 -5.60
CA LEU A 148 2.80 16.41 -5.30
C LEU A 148 2.93 17.66 -4.41
N LYS A 149 3.81 17.64 -3.41
CA LYS A 149 4.07 18.80 -2.55
C LYS A 149 4.71 19.97 -3.32
N GLU A 150 5.61 19.72 -4.25
CA GLU A 150 6.19 20.76 -5.11
C GLU A 150 5.16 21.42 -6.01
N ARG A 151 4.17 20.65 -6.49
CA ARG A 151 3.03 21.14 -7.27
C ARG A 151 1.96 21.89 -6.44
N GLY A 152 2.25 22.17 -5.18
CA GLY A 152 1.35 22.91 -4.28
C GLY A 152 0.26 22.08 -3.62
N LEU A 153 0.15 20.78 -3.91
CA LEU A 153 -0.87 19.92 -3.30
C LEU A 153 -0.49 19.58 -1.86
N ARG A 154 -1.46 19.61 -0.95
CA ARG A 154 -1.29 19.24 0.46
C ARG A 154 -2.46 18.36 0.91
N PRO A 155 -2.19 17.24 1.60
CA PRO A 155 -3.26 16.45 2.21
C PRO A 155 -3.77 17.13 3.48
N ALA A 156 -5.07 17.04 3.71
CA ALA A 156 -5.69 17.33 5.01
C ALA A 156 -5.50 16.17 6.00
N ALA A 157 -5.38 14.94 5.50
CA ALA A 157 -5.08 13.75 6.28
C ALA A 157 -4.30 12.72 5.44
N VAL A 158 -3.58 11.83 6.12
CA VAL A 158 -2.87 10.73 5.49
C VAL A 158 -3.26 9.41 6.16
N LEU A 159 -3.32 8.34 5.37
CA LEU A 159 -3.48 6.98 5.85
C LEU A 159 -2.45 6.09 5.17
N GLY A 160 -1.97 5.08 5.87
CA GLY A 160 -1.10 4.06 5.30
C GLY A 160 -1.64 2.68 5.62
N HIS A 161 -1.43 1.74 4.71
CA HIS A 161 -1.74 0.33 4.94
C HIS A 161 -0.45 -0.45 5.18
N SER A 162 -0.26 -0.98 6.39
CA SER A 162 0.91 -1.79 6.75
C SER A 162 2.23 -1.06 6.44
N LEU A 163 2.95 -1.43 5.38
CA LEU A 163 4.14 -0.72 4.93
C LEU A 163 3.89 0.77 4.62
N GLY A 164 2.74 1.10 4.02
CA GLY A 164 2.41 2.48 3.64
C GLY A 164 2.34 3.45 4.82
N GLU A 165 2.18 2.94 6.05
CA GLU A 165 2.17 3.78 7.26
C GLU A 165 3.47 4.56 7.44
N TYR A 166 4.61 4.01 7.00
CA TYR A 166 5.89 4.71 7.10
C TYR A 166 5.95 5.92 6.17
N ALA A 167 5.46 5.80 4.93
CA ALA A 167 5.38 6.93 3.99
C ALA A 167 4.34 7.96 4.45
N ALA A 168 3.21 7.52 5.00
CA ALA A 168 2.21 8.38 5.62
C ALA A 168 2.80 9.17 6.80
N ALA A 169 3.52 8.50 7.71
CA ALA A 169 4.16 9.11 8.88
C ALA A 169 5.21 10.16 8.49
N VAL A 170 6.03 9.91 7.46
CA VAL A 170 6.94 10.92 6.91
C VAL A 170 6.16 12.10 6.32
N THR A 171 5.08 11.82 5.59
CA THR A 171 4.25 12.85 4.97
C THR A 171 3.61 13.77 6.01
N ALA A 172 3.18 13.23 7.14
CA ALA A 172 2.62 13.92 8.30
C ALA A 172 3.69 14.61 9.18
N GLY A 173 4.99 14.39 8.93
CA GLY A 173 6.08 14.98 9.71
C GLY A 173 6.37 14.28 11.03
N VAL A 174 5.89 13.06 11.24
CA VAL A 174 6.19 12.24 12.42
C VAL A 174 7.62 11.72 12.40
N PHE A 175 8.10 11.33 11.22
CA PHE A 175 9.48 10.88 11.00
C PHE A 175 10.22 11.75 9.99
N SER A 176 11.54 11.82 10.13
CA SER A 176 12.39 12.14 8.99
C SER A 176 12.33 10.99 7.98
N TRP A 177 12.50 11.30 6.69
CA TRP A 177 12.52 10.24 5.67
C TRP A 177 13.67 9.24 5.87
N ARG A 178 14.79 9.67 6.46
CA ARG A 178 15.96 8.81 6.75
C ARG A 178 15.64 7.78 7.83
N ASP A 179 15.03 8.23 8.92
CA ASP A 179 14.64 7.35 10.01
C ASP A 179 13.59 6.33 9.54
N ALA A 180 12.58 6.78 8.79
CA ALA A 180 11.58 5.90 8.23
C ALA A 180 12.18 4.90 7.24
N LEU A 181 13.07 5.32 6.34
CA LEU A 181 13.75 4.44 5.39
C LEU A 181 14.60 3.38 6.10
N ARG A 182 15.29 3.76 7.19
CA ARG A 182 16.03 2.82 8.03
C ARG A 182 15.10 1.80 8.69
N VAL A 183 13.99 2.25 9.27
CA VAL A 183 12.99 1.35 9.88
C VAL A 183 12.41 0.39 8.84
N VAL A 184 12.06 0.89 7.65
CA VAL A 184 11.54 0.07 6.55
C VAL A 184 12.58 -0.97 6.12
N ALA A 185 13.83 -0.59 5.91
CA ALA A 185 14.87 -1.53 5.50
C ALA A 185 15.13 -2.62 6.56
N VAL A 186 15.21 -2.24 7.85
CA VAL A 186 15.36 -3.23 8.93
C VAL A 186 14.15 -4.13 9.06
N ARG A 187 12.92 -3.59 8.96
CA ARG A 187 11.68 -4.37 8.95
C ARG A 187 11.68 -5.37 7.81
N ALA A 188 12.03 -4.93 6.61
CA ALA A 188 12.05 -5.76 5.41
C ALA A 188 13.05 -6.91 5.54
N ARG A 189 14.24 -6.65 6.10
CA ARG A 189 15.25 -7.67 6.41
C ARG A 189 14.76 -8.68 7.44
N ILE A 190 14.24 -8.22 8.58
CA ILE A 190 13.74 -9.12 9.63
C ILE A 190 12.63 -10.02 9.09
N MET A 191 11.74 -9.47 8.25
CA MET A 191 10.68 -10.23 7.60
C MET A 191 11.21 -11.24 6.56
N SER A 192 12.27 -10.91 5.81
CA SER A 192 12.86 -11.84 4.84
C SER A 192 13.69 -12.95 5.49
N GLU A 193 14.19 -12.74 6.71
CA GLU A 193 14.90 -13.75 7.50
C GLU A 193 13.96 -14.80 8.13
N GLN A 194 12.64 -14.55 8.14
CA GLN A 194 11.68 -15.54 8.66
C GLN A 194 11.53 -16.72 7.69
N ASP A 195 11.38 -17.93 8.24
CA ASP A 195 11.11 -19.12 7.42
C ASP A 195 9.76 -18.94 6.69
N PRO A 196 9.74 -18.92 5.34
CA PRO A 196 8.51 -18.79 4.56
C PRO A 196 7.50 -19.92 4.83
N GLN A 197 7.96 -21.04 5.37
CA GLN A 197 7.11 -22.17 5.73
C GLN A 197 6.51 -22.05 7.13
N ASP A 198 7.01 -21.20 8.03
CA ASP A 198 6.48 -21.09 9.40
C ASP A 198 5.13 -20.35 9.42
N GLY A 199 4.91 -19.40 8.51
CA GLY A 199 3.70 -18.56 8.45
C GLY A 199 2.87 -18.76 7.18
N VAL A 200 1.59 -18.42 7.27
CA VAL A 200 0.68 -18.26 6.13
C VAL A 200 -0.34 -17.16 6.40
N MET A 201 -0.71 -16.43 5.35
CA MET A 201 -1.79 -15.45 5.35
C MET A 201 -2.85 -15.88 4.34
N ALA A 202 -4.12 -15.70 4.66
CA ALA A 202 -5.24 -16.04 3.78
C ALA A 202 -6.26 -14.90 3.74
N ALA A 203 -6.68 -14.52 2.53
CA ALA A 203 -7.78 -13.59 2.34
C ALA A 203 -9.11 -14.32 2.48
N CYS A 204 -10.04 -13.73 3.23
CA CYS A 204 -11.36 -14.25 3.54
C CYS A 204 -12.42 -13.25 3.05
N ARG A 205 -13.41 -13.73 2.29
CA ARG A 205 -14.56 -12.93 1.82
C ARG A 205 -15.67 -12.78 2.88
N LEU A 206 -15.24 -12.48 4.10
CA LEU A 206 -16.06 -12.40 5.32
C LEU A 206 -15.82 -11.06 6.00
N SER A 207 -16.76 -10.65 6.85
CA SER A 207 -16.58 -9.52 7.77
C SER A 207 -15.66 -9.90 8.93
N ALA A 208 -15.05 -8.90 9.57
CA ALA A 208 -14.22 -9.13 10.76
C ALA A 208 -14.99 -9.81 11.90
N ALA A 209 -16.28 -9.50 12.04
CA ALA A 209 -17.13 -10.12 13.05
C ALA A 209 -17.40 -11.62 12.77
N GLU A 210 -17.62 -11.99 11.51
CA GLU A 210 -17.78 -13.40 11.11
C GLU A 210 -16.48 -14.18 11.31
N VAL A 211 -15.33 -13.59 10.97
CA VAL A 211 -14.02 -14.22 11.21
C VAL A 211 -13.76 -14.39 12.70
N GLN A 212 -14.00 -13.36 13.51
CA GLN A 212 -13.83 -13.44 14.96
C GLN A 212 -14.76 -14.48 15.59
N ALA A 213 -16.02 -14.54 15.16
CA ALA A 213 -16.96 -15.55 15.63
C ALA A 213 -16.46 -16.97 15.31
N ALA A 214 -15.94 -17.20 14.12
CA ALA A 214 -15.36 -18.49 13.75
C ALA A 214 -14.12 -18.84 14.59
N LEU A 215 -13.25 -17.86 14.87
CA LEU A 215 -12.10 -18.02 15.77
C LEU A 215 -12.51 -18.37 17.20
N ASP A 216 -13.62 -17.81 17.69
CA ASP A 216 -14.11 -18.06 19.05
C ASP A 216 -14.92 -19.37 19.17
N SER A 217 -15.45 -19.89 18.06
CA SER A 217 -16.26 -21.12 18.01
C SER A 217 -15.51 -22.31 17.40
N ASP A 218 -15.62 -22.48 16.08
CA ASP A 218 -15.23 -23.67 15.33
C ASP A 218 -13.70 -23.81 15.27
N LEU A 219 -13.01 -22.68 15.33
CA LEU A 219 -11.56 -22.58 15.20
C LEU A 219 -10.86 -22.24 16.53
N LYS A 220 -11.57 -22.28 17.66
CA LYS A 220 -11.03 -21.90 18.99
C LYS A 220 -9.79 -22.67 19.45
N ASN A 221 -9.56 -23.85 18.87
CA ASN A 221 -8.39 -24.67 19.18
C ASN A 221 -7.14 -24.25 18.39
N LEU A 222 -7.29 -23.36 17.40
CA LEU A 222 -6.19 -22.81 16.62
C LEU A 222 -5.53 -21.67 17.40
N LYS A 223 -4.48 -21.98 18.15
CA LYS A 223 -3.81 -21.02 19.06
C LYS A 223 -2.98 -19.95 18.35
N SER A 224 -2.77 -20.09 17.06
CA SER A 224 -1.83 -19.30 16.26
C SER A 224 -2.49 -18.66 15.05
N VAL A 225 -3.80 -18.38 15.10
CA VAL A 225 -4.50 -17.62 14.05
C VAL A 225 -5.06 -16.32 14.62
N ALA A 226 -4.87 -15.23 13.89
CA ALA A 226 -5.44 -13.93 14.21
C ALA A 226 -5.93 -13.22 12.94
N VAL A 227 -6.83 -12.25 13.13
CA VAL A 227 -7.12 -11.25 12.09
C VAL A 227 -5.87 -10.39 11.89
N ALA A 228 -5.31 -10.44 10.68
CA ALA A 228 -4.11 -9.70 10.29
C ALA A 228 -4.45 -8.36 9.65
N ALA A 229 -5.57 -8.27 8.93
CA ALA A 229 -6.07 -7.03 8.36
C ALA A 229 -7.59 -7.06 8.20
N ASP A 230 -8.27 -5.99 8.58
CA ASP A 230 -9.64 -5.69 8.15
C ASP A 230 -9.57 -4.66 7.01
N ASN A 231 -9.68 -5.15 5.79
CA ASN A 231 -9.53 -4.37 4.57
C ASN A 231 -10.87 -3.79 4.08
N GLY A 232 -11.99 -4.17 4.73
CA GLY A 232 -13.33 -3.70 4.38
C GLY A 232 -14.41 -4.71 4.76
N PRO A 233 -15.70 -4.38 4.53
CA PRO A 233 -16.85 -5.10 5.09
C PRO A 233 -16.89 -6.61 4.82
N ARG A 234 -16.25 -7.05 3.74
CA ARG A 234 -16.14 -8.47 3.35
C ARG A 234 -14.74 -8.81 2.84
N SER A 235 -13.72 -8.14 3.36
CA SER A 235 -12.34 -8.29 2.94
C SER A 235 -11.48 -8.33 4.18
N VAL A 236 -11.23 -9.52 4.69
CA VAL A 236 -10.41 -9.72 5.89
C VAL A 236 -9.25 -10.63 5.54
N VAL A 237 -8.08 -10.37 6.11
CA VAL A 237 -6.94 -11.28 6.03
C VAL A 237 -6.72 -11.89 7.40
N VAL A 238 -6.59 -13.21 7.46
CA VAL A 238 -6.13 -13.93 8.65
C VAL A 238 -4.68 -14.34 8.46
N SER A 239 -3.90 -14.35 9.53
CA SER A 239 -2.54 -14.87 9.54
C SER A 239 -2.36 -15.88 10.65
N GLY A 240 -1.45 -16.82 10.42
CA GLY A 240 -1.09 -17.79 11.45
C GLY A 240 0.06 -18.70 11.06
N ARG A 241 0.41 -19.63 11.96
CA ARG A 241 1.42 -20.65 11.68
C ARG A 241 0.93 -21.65 10.63
N ARG A 242 1.82 -22.17 9.80
CA ARG A 242 1.46 -23.22 8.83
C ARG A 242 1.19 -24.55 9.51
N GLU A 243 2.04 -24.95 10.45
CA GLU A 243 1.80 -26.14 11.28
C GLU A 243 0.68 -25.87 12.29
N GLY A 244 -0.41 -26.62 12.17
CA GLY A 244 -1.48 -26.65 13.16
C GLY A 244 -2.48 -25.49 13.14
N SER A 245 -2.35 -24.50 12.25
CA SER A 245 -3.31 -23.36 12.21
C SER A 245 -4.07 -23.17 10.90
N LEU A 246 -3.56 -23.57 9.74
CA LEU A 246 -4.30 -23.41 8.48
C LEU A 246 -3.98 -24.61 7.56
N PRO A 247 -4.86 -25.62 7.42
CA PRO A 247 -4.66 -26.70 6.45
C PRO A 247 -4.38 -26.15 5.04
N GLN A 248 -3.57 -26.89 4.27
CA GLN A 248 -3.43 -26.66 2.83
C GLN A 248 -4.84 -26.60 2.20
N GLY A 249 -5.24 -25.43 1.70
CA GLY A 249 -6.58 -25.20 1.18
C GLY A 249 -7.50 -24.30 2.03
N PHE A 250 -6.99 -23.53 2.99
CA PHE A 250 -7.81 -22.52 3.71
C PHE A 250 -8.42 -21.46 2.78
N ALA A 251 -7.82 -21.21 1.62
CA ALA A 251 -8.41 -20.41 0.54
C ALA A 251 -9.62 -21.08 -0.15
N CYS A 252 -9.95 -22.34 0.18
CA CYS A 252 -11.01 -23.13 -0.45
C CYS A 252 -11.83 -23.96 0.54
N LEU A 253 -11.67 -23.80 1.86
CA LEU A 253 -12.47 -24.57 2.83
C LEU A 253 -13.89 -23.99 2.90
N PRO A 254 -14.94 -24.78 2.60
CA PRO A 254 -16.31 -24.37 2.85
C PRO A 254 -16.51 -24.30 4.36
N LEU A 255 -16.80 -23.10 4.89
CA LEU A 255 -17.28 -22.98 6.27
C LEU A 255 -18.63 -23.72 6.38
N PRO A 256 -18.83 -24.55 7.42
CA PRO A 256 -20.04 -25.33 7.58
C PRO A 256 -21.16 -24.44 8.12
N ALA A 257 -21.79 -23.66 7.23
CA ALA A 257 -23.16 -23.17 7.43
C ALA A 257 -23.82 -22.62 6.16
N ASN A 258 -23.11 -22.26 5.08
CA ASN A 258 -23.77 -21.65 3.91
C ASN A 258 -23.13 -21.92 2.54
N GLY A 259 -22.25 -22.92 2.41
CA GLY A 259 -21.84 -23.43 1.08
C GLY A 259 -21.20 -22.41 0.14
N ARG A 260 -20.54 -21.37 0.66
CA ARG A 260 -19.77 -20.42 -0.15
C ARG A 260 -18.29 -20.61 0.11
N CYS A 261 -17.54 -20.90 -0.96
CA CYS A 261 -16.08 -20.86 -0.95
C CYS A 261 -15.58 -19.43 -0.74
N CYS A 262 -14.36 -19.32 -0.18
CA CYS A 262 -13.61 -18.07 -0.10
C CYS A 262 -13.37 -17.43 -1.48
#